data_AF-A0A1I3YN20-F1
#
_entry.id   AF-A0A1I3YN20-F1
#
_cell.length_a   1.000
_cell.length_b   1.000
_cell.length_c   1.000
_cell.angle_alpha   90.00
_cell.angle_beta   90.00
_cell.angle_gamma   90.00
#
_symmetry.space_group_name_H-M   'P 1'
#
loop_
_entity.id
_entity.type
_entity.pdbx_description
1 polymer ?
#
loop_
_entity_poly.entity_id
_entity_poly.type
_entity_poly.pdbx_seq_one_letter_code
_entity_poly.pdbx_strand_id
1 'polypeptide(L)'
;MLYLTFLFYECLLFGSAIIVNYFYDSYLRPPFNRVDVIASVIFLPILGLIFYLLTRLFKRFDVLSTKKKLLLSIPAFIISAMVSSLLLGIVFGL
;
A
#
# COMPACT_ATOMS: atom_id res chain seq x y z
N MET A 1 1.75 -4.64 22.98
CA MET A 1 2.55 -3.74 22.10
C MET A 1 2.75 -4.33 20.71
N LEU A 2 3.18 -5.60 20.59
CA LEU A 2 3.49 -6.25 19.31
C LEU A 2 2.36 -6.20 18.25
N TYR A 3 1.09 -6.32 18.66
CA TYR A 3 -0.09 -6.15 17.79
C TYR A 3 -0.24 -4.73 17.22
N LEU A 4 -0.07 -3.70 18.05
CA LEU A 4 -0.13 -2.30 17.64
C LEU A 4 1.04 -1.93 16.74
N THR A 5 2.23 -2.45 17.04
CA THR A 5 3.42 -2.27 16.20
C THR A 5 3.22 -2.89 14.82
N PHE A 6 2.68 -4.11 14.75
CA PHE A 6 2.32 -4.74 13.48
C PHE A 6 1.31 -3.90 12.69
N LEU A 7 0.22 -3.47 13.35
CA LEU A 7 -0.82 -2.64 12.74
C LEU A 7 -0.24 -1.33 12.20
N PHE A 8 0.64 -0.66 12.94
CA PHE A 8 1.26 0.60 12.49
C PHE A 8 2.12 0.40 11.23
N TYR A 9 2.98 -0.62 11.20
CA TYR A 9 3.79 -0.92 10.02
C TYR A 9 2.95 -1.35 8.83
N GLU A 10 1.88 -2.10 9.07
CA GLU A 10 0.94 -2.53 8.04
C GLU A 10 0.15 -1.35 7.47
N CYS A 11 -0.30 -0.41 8.30
CA CYS A 11 -0.89 0.85 7.87
C CYS A 11 0.04 1.66 6.99
N LEU A 12 1.33 1.77 7.34
CA LEU A 12 2.32 2.47 6.51
C LEU A 12 2.50 1.79 5.15
N LEU A 13 2.57 0.46 5.12
CA LEU A 13 2.69 -0.30 3.88
C LEU A 13 1.47 -0.15 2.99
N PHE A 14 0.26 -0.34 3.52
CA PHE A 14 -0.96 -0.15 2.75
C PHE A 14 -1.15 1.30 2.31
N GLY A 15 -0.84 2.28 3.16
CA GLY A 15 -0.90 3.70 2.80
C GLY A 15 0.07 4.02 1.65
N SER A 16 1.30 3.52 1.72
CA SER A 16 2.27 3.69 0.63
C SER A 16 1.77 3.06 -0.68
N ALA A 17 1.15 1.88 -0.62
CA ALA A 17 0.58 1.21 -1.78
C ALA A 17 -0.57 2.00 -2.39
N ILE A 18 -1.45 2.56 -1.57
CA ILE A 18 -2.59 3.40 -2.01
C ILE A 18 -2.09 4.67 -2.69
N ILE A 19 -1.11 5.36 -2.10
CA ILE A 19 -0.52 6.57 -2.69
C ILE A 19 0.15 6.27 -4.02
N VAL A 20 0.96 5.21 -4.07
CA VAL A 20 1.65 4.77 -5.29
C VAL A 20 0.63 4.40 -6.37
N ASN A 21 -0.45 3.70 -6.02
CA ASN A 21 -1.53 3.36 -6.93
C ASN A 21 -2.28 4.60 -7.45
N TYR A 22 -2.57 5.57 -6.59
CA TYR A 22 -3.20 6.84 -6.98
C TYR A 22 -2.39 7.59 -8.05
N PHE A 23 -1.07 7.69 -7.89
CA PHE A 23 -0.22 8.32 -8.90
C PHE A 23 -0.15 7.50 -10.19
N TYR A 24 -0.14 6.18 -10.08
CA TYR A 24 -0.10 5.30 -11.24
C TYR A 24 -1.38 5.36 -12.09
N ASP A 25 -2.54 5.51 -11.44
CA ASP A 25 -3.84 5.65 -12.12
C ASP A 25 -3.88 6.84 -13.10
N SER A 26 -3.18 7.93 -12.78
CA SER A 26 -3.05 9.09 -13.68
C SER A 26 -2.38 8.75 -15.01
N TYR A 27 -1.55 7.71 -15.08
CA TYR A 27 -0.89 7.25 -16.29
C TYR A 27 -1.68 6.20 -17.06
N LEU A 28 -2.70 5.56 -16.47
CA LEU A 28 -3.49 4.50 -17.12
C LEU A 28 -4.78 5.02 -17.79
N ARG A 29 -4.69 6.18 -18.46
CA ARG A 29 -5.85 6.76 -19.16
C ARG A 29 -5.87 6.32 -20.62
N PRO A 30 -6.99 5.76 -21.14
CA PRO A 30 -7.09 5.45 -22.56
C PRO A 30 -7.05 6.74 -23.40
N PRO A 31 -6.49 6.70 -24.63
CA PRO A 31 -5.93 5.54 -25.31
C PRO A 31 -4.54 5.13 -24.79
N PHE A 32 -4.33 3.82 -24.63
CA PHE A 32 -3.08 3.27 -24.09
C PHE A 32 -1.90 3.60 -25.01
N ASN A 33 -0.93 4.34 -24.49
CA ASN A 33 0.18 4.90 -25.24
C ASN A 33 1.53 4.29 -24.83
N ARG A 34 2.59 4.59 -25.58
CA ARG A 34 3.97 4.14 -25.28
C ARG A 34 4.45 4.61 -23.90
N VAL A 35 3.97 5.76 -23.43
CA VAL A 35 4.26 6.31 -22.11
C VAL A 35 3.71 5.40 -21.01
N ASP A 36 2.53 4.82 -21.21
CA ASP A 36 1.85 3.97 -20.23
C ASP A 36 2.56 2.62 -20.09
N VAL A 37 3.13 2.10 -21.19
CA VAL A 37 4.00 0.92 -21.17
C VAL A 37 5.24 1.17 -20.31
N ILE A 38 5.91 2.31 -20.48
CA ILE A 38 7.10 2.67 -19.70
C ILE A 38 6.73 2.88 -18.23
N ALA A 39 5.63 3.58 -17.95
CA ALA A 39 5.11 3.76 -16.60
C ALA A 39 4.81 2.42 -15.93
N SER A 40 4.20 1.46 -16.66
CA SER A 40 3.90 0.12 -16.16
C SER A 40 5.17 -0.67 -15.80
N VAL A 41 6.21 -0.58 -16.64
CA VAL A 41 7.52 -1.23 -16.40
C VAL A 41 8.21 -0.64 -15.16
N ILE A 42 8.09 0.68 -14.93
CA ILE A 42 8.65 1.35 -13.74
C ILE A 42 7.81 1.03 -12.49
N PHE A 43 6.50 0.86 -12.63
CA PHE A 43 5.60 0.55 -11.52
C PHE A 43 5.78 -0.88 -10.99
N LEU A 44 6.11 -1.82 -11.87
CA LEU A 44 6.28 -3.24 -11.55
C LEU A 44 7.33 -3.52 -10.44
N PRO A 45 8.55 -2.94 -10.45
CA PRO A 45 9.50 -3.10 -9.36
C PRO A 45 9.03 -2.43 -8.05
N ILE A 46 8.25 -1.35 -8.12
CA ILE A 46 7.69 -0.68 -6.94
C ILE A 46 6.67 -1.61 -6.25
N LEU A 47 5.77 -2.21 -7.04
CA LEU A 47 4.87 -3.27 -6.56
C LEU A 47 5.65 -4.44 -5.95
N GLY A 48 6.68 -4.93 -6.66
CA GLY A 48 7.54 -6.01 -6.17
C GLY A 48 8.19 -5.69 -4.81
N LEU A 49 8.65 -4.45 -4.63
CA LEU A 49 9.21 -3.97 -3.35
C LEU A 49 8.16 -3.97 -2.24
N ILE A 50 6.94 -3.48 -2.51
CA ILE A 50 5.85 -3.45 -1.52
C ILE A 50 5.48 -4.87 -1.10
N PHE A 51 5.32 -5.80 -2.04
CA PHE A 51 5.05 -7.20 -1.73
C PHE A 51 6.19 -7.85 -0.95
N TYR A 52 7.44 -7.58 -1.31
CA TYR A 52 8.60 -8.06 -0.55
C TYR A 52 8.59 -7.54 0.90
N LEU A 53 8.31 -6.25 1.11
CA LEU A 53 8.21 -5.65 2.43
C LEU A 53 7.03 -6.22 3.25
N LEU A 54 5.88 -6.47 2.63
CA LEU A 54 4.74 -7.15 3.26
C LEU A 54 5.14 -8.56 3.72
N THR A 55 5.75 -9.37 2.84
CA THR A 55 6.17 -10.72 3.24
C THR A 55 7.22 -10.70 4.35
N ARG A 56 8.15 -9.74 4.32
CA ARG A 56 9.15 -9.52 5.37
C ARG A 56 8.48 -9.11 6.69
N LEU A 57 7.46 -8.27 6.66
CA LEU A 57 6.69 -7.87 7.84
C LEU A 57 5.98 -9.09 8.44
N PHE A 58 5.27 -9.85 7.61
CA PHE A 58 4.57 -11.07 8.04
C PHE A 58 5.52 -12.10 8.65
N LYS A 59 6.73 -12.28 8.09
CA LYS A 59 7.78 -13.15 8.65
C LYS A 59 8.36 -12.61 9.96
N ARG A 60 8.57 -11.29 10.08
CA ARG A 60 9.10 -10.69 11.32
C ARG A 60 8.16 -10.90 12.50
N PHE A 61 6.86 -10.92 12.25
CA PHE A 61 5.82 -11.13 13.26
C PHE A 61 5.31 -12.57 13.29
N ASP A 62 6.16 -13.58 13.03
CA ASP A 62 5.75 -15.00 12.98
C ASP A 62 5.11 -15.52 14.28
N VAL A 63 5.42 -14.88 15.40
CA VAL A 63 4.80 -15.13 16.72
C VAL A 63 3.27 -14.95 16.69
N LEU A 64 2.74 -14.14 15.78
CA LEU A 64 1.29 -14.03 15.56
C LEU A 64 0.80 -15.13 14.62
N SER A 65 -0.26 -15.82 15.04
CA SER A 65 -1.04 -16.68 14.14
C SER A 65 -1.49 -15.90 12.90
N THR A 66 -1.38 -16.51 11.72
CA THR A 66 -1.80 -15.96 10.43
C THR A 66 -3.23 -15.45 10.43
N LYS A 67 -4.14 -16.11 11.16
CA LYS A 67 -5.53 -15.65 11.34
C LYS A 67 -5.63 -14.29 12.01
N LYS A 68 -4.82 -14.04 13.04
CA LYS A 68 -4.78 -12.76 13.76
C LYS A 68 -4.17 -11.67 12.89
N LYS A 69 -3.13 -11.99 12.11
CA LYS A 69 -2.54 -11.05 11.14
C LYS A 69 -3.59 -10.58 10.14
N LEU A 70 -4.29 -11.52 9.50
CA LEU A 70 -5.34 -11.19 8.53
C LEU A 70 -6.46 -10.36 9.17
N LEU A 71 -6.85 -10.68 10.40
CA LEU A 71 -7.88 -9.93 11.12
C LEU A 71 -7.42 -8.50 11.48
N LEU A 72 -6.12 -8.28 11.72
CA LEU A 72 -5.50 -6.96 11.92
C LEU A 72 -5.30 -6.20 10.61
N SER A 73 -5.09 -6.90 9.50
CA SER A 73 -4.93 -6.30 8.17
C SER A 73 -6.18 -5.54 7.72
N ILE A 74 -7.38 -6.02 8.07
CA ILE A 74 -8.65 -5.37 7.70
C ILE A 74 -8.75 -3.96 8.29
N PRO A 75 -8.69 -3.74 9.62
CA PRO A 75 -8.73 -2.40 10.18
C PRO A 75 -7.50 -1.58 9.78
N ALA A 76 -6.32 -2.19 9.62
CA ALA A 76 -5.14 -1.49 9.12
C ALA A 76 -5.36 -0.90 7.72
N PHE A 77 -5.98 -1.68 6.83
CA PHE A 77 -6.33 -1.23 5.49
C PHE A 77 -7.33 -0.06 5.52
N ILE A 78 -8.40 -0.16 6.31
CA ILE A 78 -9.40 0.91 6.45
C ILE A 78 -8.75 2.20 6.96
N ILE A 79 -7.94 2.11 8.02
CA ILE A 79 -7.22 3.27 8.59
C ILE A 79 -6.28 3.85 7.54
N SER A 80 -5.51 3.02 6.84
CA SER A 80 -4.57 3.49 5.82
C SER A 80 -5.27 4.19 4.66
N ALA A 81 -6.45 3.71 4.24
CA ALA A 81 -7.24 4.32 3.19
C ALA A 81 -7.78 5.68 3.62
N MET A 82 -8.35 5.79 4.84
CA MET A 82 -8.83 7.06 5.37
C MET A 82 -7.72 8.10 5.54
N VAL A 83 -6.56 7.68 6.05
CA VAL A 83 -5.42 8.59 6.24
C VAL A 83 -4.86 9.03 4.88
N SER A 84 -4.70 8.09 3.94
CA SER A 84 -4.16 8.40 2.62
C SER A 84 -5.10 9.31 1.83
N SER A 85 -6.41 9.09 1.88
CA SER A 85 -7.39 9.94 1.21
C SER A 85 -7.42 11.35 1.80
N LEU A 86 -7.36 11.48 3.13
CA LEU A 86 -7.30 12.78 3.79
C LEU A 86 -6.02 13.53 3.45
N LEU A 87 -4.87 12.85 3.44
CA LEU A 87 -3.59 13.44 3.02
C LEU A 87 -3.63 13.90 1.56
N LEU A 88 -4.13 13.07 0.65
CA LEU A 88 -4.30 13.42 -0.75
C LEU A 88 -5.23 14.63 -0.93
N GLY A 89 -6.35 14.67 -0.20
CA GLY A 89 -7.28 15.80 -0.18
C GLY A 89 -6.64 17.11 0.28
N ILE A 90 -5.89 17.08 1.39
CA ILE A 90 -5.20 18.27 1.91
C ILE A 90 -4.11 18.76 0.95
N VAL A 91 -3.31 17.85 0.39
CA VAL A 91 -2.14 18.22 -0.43
C VAL A 91 -2.55 18.66 -1.83
N PHE A 92 -3.53 17.99 -2.44
CA PHE A 92 -3.92 18.21 -3.84
C PHE A 92 -5.27 18.92 -4.02
N GLY A 93 -5.98 19.21 -2.93
CA GLY A 93 -7.26 19.95 -2.97
C GLY A 93 -8.39 19.18 -3.66
N LEU A 94 -8.39 17.85 -3.52
CA LEU A 94 -9.46 16.95 -3.97
C LEU A 94 -10.76 17.15 -3.17
#